data_AF-A0A9Q1HW39-F1
#
_entry.id   AF-A0A9Q1HW39-F1
#
_cell.length_a   1.000
_cell.length_b   1.000
_cell.length_c   1.000
_cell.angle_alpha   90.00
_cell.angle_beta   90.00
_cell.angle_gamma   90.00
#
_symmetry.space_group_name_H-M   'P 1'
#
loop_
_entity.id
_entity.type
_entity.pdbx_description
1 polymer ?
#
loop_
_entity_poly.entity_id
_entity_poly.type
_entity_poly.pdbx_seq_one_letter_code
_entity_poly.pdbx_strand_id
1 'polypeptide(L)'
;MRNELLEVGWIRPVLQVDSEGKGVCGDQFAVGSGSMYAYGVLDSGLRADLSVEEACELGRRAIYQATYRDAYSGGTVNLYRVHSEGWERVSQDDVLGLHLQYGAQTA
;
A
#
# COMPACT_ATOMS: atom_id res chain seq x y z
N MET A 1 -31.89 -24.56 18.86
CA MET A 1 -32.37 -23.32 18.21
C MET A 1 -31.58 -22.16 18.82
N ARG A 2 -30.70 -21.41 18.16
CA ARG A 2 -30.31 -21.27 16.75
C ARG A 2 -28.77 -21.23 16.72
N ASN A 3 -28.18 -22.04 15.84
CA ASN A 3 -26.85 -21.76 15.29
C ASN A 3 -27.01 -20.60 14.31
N GLU A 4 -26.05 -19.69 14.28
CA GLU A 4 -25.59 -18.91 13.11
C GLU A 4 -24.67 -17.78 13.61
N LEU A 5 -23.36 -17.97 13.49
CA LEU A 5 -22.46 -16.84 13.27
C LEU A 5 -21.76 -17.13 11.95
N LEU A 6 -22.25 -16.43 10.92
CA LEU A 6 -21.68 -16.36 9.59
C LEU A 6 -20.76 -15.14 9.61
N GLU A 7 -19.45 -15.35 9.74
CA GLU A 7 -18.48 -14.27 9.53
C GLU A 7 -17.73 -14.55 8.22
N VAL A 8 -18.08 -13.76 7.20
CA VAL A 8 -17.43 -13.74 5.89
C VAL A 8 -16.86 -12.33 5.73
N GLY A 9 -15.54 -12.19 5.62
CA GLY A 9 -14.93 -10.90 5.27
C GLY A 9 -13.46 -10.76 5.65
N TRP A 10 -12.61 -10.49 4.66
CA TRP A 10 -11.15 -10.49 4.73
C TRP A 10 -10.61 -9.17 5.30
N ILE A 11 -9.72 -9.28 6.31
CA ILE A 11 -8.99 -8.22 7.03
C ILE A 11 -9.15 -6.80 6.44
N ARG A 12 -10.26 -6.18 6.81
CA ARG A 12 -10.51 -4.73 6.82
C ARG A 12 -11.30 -4.45 8.09
N PRO A 13 -11.10 -3.32 8.76
CA PRO A 13 -10.30 -2.15 8.34
C PRO A 13 -8.84 -2.16 8.86
N VAL A 14 -7.97 -1.37 8.22
CA VAL A 14 -6.66 -0.96 8.80
C VAL A 14 -6.92 0.12 9.84
N LEU A 15 -6.13 0.16 10.92
CA LEU A 15 -6.22 1.18 11.95
C LEU A 15 -4.99 2.11 11.87
N GLN A 16 -5.21 3.37 11.50
CA GLN A 16 -4.21 4.42 11.67
C GLN A 16 -4.37 5.03 13.07
N VAL A 17 -3.26 5.14 13.81
CA VAL A 17 -3.21 5.78 15.13
C VAL A 17 -2.23 6.94 15.08
N ASP A 18 -2.63 8.10 15.60
CA ASP A 18 -1.75 9.26 15.73
C ASP A 18 -1.13 9.40 17.13
N SER A 19 -0.21 10.34 17.27
CA SER A 19 0.47 10.62 18.54
C SER A 19 -0.44 11.20 19.63
N GLU A 20 -1.63 11.67 19.27
CA GLU A 20 -2.65 12.16 20.21
C GLU A 20 -3.52 11.02 20.73
N GLY A 21 -3.29 9.78 20.28
CA GLY A 21 -4.05 8.60 20.65
C GLY A 21 -5.37 8.45 19.90
N LYS A 22 -5.57 9.20 18.82
CA LYS A 22 -6.76 9.05 17.97
C LYS A 22 -6.54 7.89 17.01
N GLY A 23 -7.50 6.98 16.99
CA GLY A 23 -7.56 5.86 16.05
C GLY A 23 -8.62 6.11 14.99
N VAL A 24 -8.26 5.89 13.72
CA VAL A 24 -9.19 5.94 12.58
C VAL A 24 -9.12 4.62 11.83
N CYS A 25 -10.26 3.96 11.72
CA CYS A 25 -10.44 2.78 10.88
C CYS A 25 -10.67 3.21 9.43
N GLY A 26 -9.99 2.58 8.50
CA GLY A 26 -10.12 2.91 7.10
C GLY A 26 -9.57 1.84 6.17
N ASP A 27 -9.78 2.14 4.90
CA ASP A 27 -9.57 1.24 3.77
C ASP A 27 -8.17 1.36 3.17
N GLN A 28 -7.56 2.54 3.31
CA GLN A 28 -6.23 2.88 2.85
C GLN A 28 -5.67 4.02 3.70
N PHE A 29 -4.36 4.00 3.94
CA PHE A 29 -3.64 5.06 4.63
C PHE A 29 -2.24 5.22 4.05
N ALA A 30 -1.75 6.46 4.00
CA ALA A 30 -0.37 6.81 3.77
C ALA A 30 0.07 7.84 4.81
N VAL A 31 1.23 7.61 5.43
CA VAL A 31 1.77 8.42 6.53
C VAL A 31 3.23 8.76 6.24
N GLY A 32 3.67 9.93 6.70
CA GLY A 32 5.04 10.45 6.49
C GLY A 32 5.07 11.63 5.51
N SER A 33 6.27 12.18 5.29
CA SER A 33 6.49 13.35 4.42
C SER A 33 6.08 13.11 2.96
N GLY A 34 6.26 11.89 2.45
CA GLY A 34 5.86 11.49 1.09
C GLY A 34 4.39 11.09 0.93
N SER A 35 3.58 11.12 2.00
CA SER A 35 2.20 10.60 2.00
C SER A 35 1.31 11.21 0.92
N MET A 36 1.39 12.51 0.69
CA MET A 36 0.59 13.21 -0.33
C MET A 36 0.83 12.70 -1.75
N TYR A 37 2.08 12.32 -2.07
CA TYR A 37 2.41 11.75 -3.37
C TYR A 37 1.95 10.31 -3.50
N ALA A 38 2.00 9.54 -2.42
CA ALA A 38 1.48 8.18 -2.38
C ALA A 38 -0.05 8.17 -2.57
N TYR A 39 -0.78 9.06 -1.88
CA TYR A 39 -2.24 9.20 -2.04
C TYR A 39 -2.63 9.52 -3.49
N GLY A 40 -1.90 10.39 -4.19
CA GLY A 40 -2.21 10.68 -5.60
C GLY A 40 -2.18 9.45 -6.51
N VAL A 41 -1.33 8.47 -6.23
CA VAL A 41 -1.28 7.19 -6.96
C VAL A 41 -2.36 6.23 -6.48
N LEU A 42 -2.54 6.10 -5.17
CA LEU A 42 -3.56 5.23 -4.59
C LEU A 42 -4.97 5.63 -5.04
N ASP A 43 -5.31 6.93 -4.95
CA ASP A 43 -6.63 7.45 -5.29
C ASP A 43 -6.96 7.32 -6.77
N SER A 44 -5.95 7.29 -7.64
CA SER A 44 -6.14 7.12 -9.09
C SER A 44 -6.21 5.66 -9.52
N GLY A 45 -5.68 4.73 -8.73
CA GLY A 45 -5.56 3.31 -9.12
C GLY A 45 -6.38 2.33 -8.26
N LEU A 46 -6.83 2.72 -7.07
CA LEU A 46 -7.54 1.81 -6.17
C LEU A 46 -8.95 1.50 -6.72
N ARG A 47 -9.23 0.21 -6.85
CA ARG A 47 -10.55 -0.33 -7.20
C ARG A 47 -10.85 -1.55 -6.33
N ALA A 48 -12.13 -1.86 -6.15
CA ALA A 48 -12.58 -2.94 -5.26
C ALA A 48 -12.18 -4.35 -5.76
N ASP A 49 -11.91 -4.48 -7.06
CA ASP A 49 -11.68 -5.73 -7.79
C ASP A 49 -10.23 -5.90 -8.27
N LEU A 50 -9.26 -5.29 -7.57
CA LEU A 50 -7.84 -5.52 -7.86
C LEU A 50 -7.45 -6.98 -7.61
N SER A 51 -6.69 -7.56 -8.54
CA SER A 51 -5.93 -8.77 -8.24
C SER A 51 -4.86 -8.48 -7.18
N VAL A 52 -4.33 -9.53 -6.55
CA VAL A 52 -3.23 -9.40 -5.58
C VAL A 52 -2.02 -8.74 -6.22
N GLU A 53 -1.68 -9.14 -7.43
CA GLU A 53 -0.56 -8.63 -8.21
C GLU A 53 -0.75 -7.16 -8.57
N GLU A 54 -1.97 -6.78 -8.95
CA GLU A 54 -2.32 -5.39 -9.27
C GLU A 54 -2.27 -4.50 -8.03
N ALA A 55 -2.77 -4.97 -6.88
CA ALA A 55 -2.67 -4.26 -5.61
C ALA A 55 -1.21 -4.09 -5.16
N CYS A 56 -0.40 -5.13 -5.33
CA CYS A 56 1.04 -5.10 -5.06
C CYS A 56 1.75 -4.06 -5.95
N GLU A 57 1.45 -4.05 -7.25
CA GLU A 57 2.01 -3.07 -8.19
C GLU A 57 1.55 -1.65 -7.88
N LEU A 58 0.27 -1.45 -7.54
CA LEU A 58 -0.25 -0.15 -7.15
C LEU A 58 0.48 0.40 -5.91
N GLY A 59 0.64 -0.43 -4.88
CA GLY A 59 1.38 -0.06 -3.66
C GLY A 59 2.85 0.27 -3.95
N ARG A 60 3.52 -0.55 -4.77
CA ARG A 60 4.91 -0.31 -5.20
C ARG A 60 5.04 1.01 -5.97
N ARG A 61 4.13 1.29 -6.90
CA ARG A 61 4.10 2.55 -7.66
C ARG A 61 3.85 3.75 -6.76
N ALA A 62 2.96 3.64 -5.78
CA ALA A 62 2.66 4.73 -4.84
C ALA A 62 3.90 5.15 -4.05
N ILE A 63 4.64 4.18 -3.50
CA ILE A 63 5.89 4.47 -2.77
C ILE A 63 6.97 4.99 -3.71
N TYR A 64 7.13 4.40 -4.90
CA TYR A 64 8.08 4.91 -5.90
C TYR A 64 7.83 6.40 -6.22
N GLN A 65 6.57 6.78 -6.51
CA GLN A 65 6.22 8.17 -6.81
C GLN A 65 6.45 9.12 -5.63
N ALA A 66 6.29 8.64 -4.40
CA ALA A 66 6.64 9.38 -3.19
C ALA A 66 8.15 9.59 -3.09
N THR A 67 8.95 8.54 -3.25
CA THR A 67 10.42 8.64 -3.21
C THR A 67 10.99 9.53 -4.32
N TYR A 68 10.30 9.64 -5.45
CA TYR A 68 10.75 10.48 -6.56
C TYR A 68 10.58 11.98 -6.28
N ARG A 69 9.60 12.38 -5.44
CA ARG A 69 9.25 13.79 -5.21
C ARG A 69 9.54 14.30 -3.80
N ASP A 70 9.59 13.41 -2.82
CA ASP A 70 9.88 13.77 -1.43
C ASP A 70 11.36 13.54 -1.11
N ALA A 71 12.09 14.61 -0.81
CA ALA A 71 13.53 14.56 -0.53
C ALA A 71 13.88 13.73 0.73
N TYR A 72 12.92 13.51 1.63
CA TYR A 72 13.10 12.72 2.85
C TYR A 72 12.71 11.24 2.68
N SER A 73 12.26 10.83 1.49
CA SER A 73 11.85 9.45 1.19
C SER A 73 12.79 8.82 0.14
N GLY A 74 13.24 7.59 0.36
CA GLY A 74 14.12 6.91 -0.60
C GLY A 74 14.67 5.55 -0.12
N GLY A 75 15.68 5.04 -0.82
CA GLY A 75 16.35 3.78 -0.50
C GLY A 75 15.67 2.58 -1.17
N THR A 76 14.89 1.81 -0.40
CA THR A 76 14.25 0.57 -0.88
C THR A 76 12.77 0.54 -0.56
N VAL A 77 11.97 -0.02 -1.47
CA VAL A 77 10.55 -0.30 -1.27
C VAL A 77 10.41 -1.72 -0.73
N ASN A 78 9.99 -1.85 0.52
CA ASN A 78 9.65 -3.15 1.11
C ASN A 78 8.15 -3.39 0.98
N LEU A 79 7.76 -4.42 0.25
CA LEU A 79 6.36 -4.73 -0.01
C LEU A 79 5.93 -5.98 0.77
N TYR A 80 4.82 -5.86 1.48
CA TYR A 80 4.24 -6.95 2.27
C TYR A 80 2.77 -7.14 1.89
N ARG A 81 2.35 -8.40 1.92
CA ARG A 81 0.94 -8.80 1.77
C ARG A 81 0.46 -9.41 3.07
N VAL A 82 -0.72 -8.98 3.52
CA VAL A 82 -1.39 -9.52 4.71
C VAL A 82 -2.64 -10.27 4.26
N HIS A 83 -2.85 -11.47 4.78
CA HIS A 83 -3.98 -12.34 4.48
C HIS A 83 -4.37 -13.17 5.72
N SER A 84 -5.39 -14.02 5.60
CA SER A 84 -5.94 -14.79 6.74
C SER A 84 -4.93 -15.71 7.43
N GLU A 85 -3.91 -16.20 6.72
CA GLU A 85 -2.89 -17.10 7.25
C GLU A 85 -1.68 -16.35 7.84
N GLY A 86 -1.65 -15.01 7.74
CA GLY A 86 -0.56 -14.20 8.24
C GLY A 86 -0.11 -13.15 7.23
N TRP A 87 1.20 -12.91 7.16
CA TRP A 87 1.79 -11.95 6.24
C TRP A 87 3.03 -12.53 5.58
N GLU A 88 3.29 -12.07 4.35
CA GLU A 88 4.47 -12.46 3.58
C GLU A 88 5.17 -11.22 3.01
N ARG A 89 6.50 -11.28 2.89
CA ARG A 89 7.28 -10.28 2.19
C ARG A 89 7.25 -10.60 0.69
N VAL A 90 6.61 -9.74 -0.09
CA VAL A 90 6.45 -9.90 -1.55
C VAL A 90 7.75 -9.53 -2.27
N SER A 91 8.33 -8.37 -1.95
CA SER A 91 9.57 -7.90 -2.57
C SER A 91 10.32 -6.90 -1.69
N GLN A 92 11.59 -6.70 -2.03
CA GLN A 92 12.42 -5.59 -1.56
C GLN A 92 13.13 -5.01 -2.78
N ASP A 93 12.61 -3.89 -3.27
CA ASP A 93 13.00 -3.32 -4.54
C ASP A 93 13.84 -2.05 -4.31
N ASP A 94 14.99 -1.94 -4.96
CA ASP A 94 15.78 -0.70 -4.94
C ASP A 94 15.09 0.38 -5.80
N VAL A 95 15.01 1.60 -5.28
CA VAL A 95 14.27 2.70 -5.94
C VAL A 95 14.90 3.07 -7.29
N LEU A 96 16.24 2.98 -7.44
CA LEU A 96 16.89 3.21 -8.73
C LEU A 96 16.52 2.10 -9.72
N GLY A 97 16.47 0.85 -9.27
CA GLY A 97 15.99 -0.27 -10.09
C GLY A 97 14.56 -0.03 -10.61
N LEU A 98 13.66 0.40 -9.73
CA LEU A 98 12.30 0.78 -10.11
C LEU A 98 12.24 1.97 -11.07
N HIS A 99 13.09 2.98 -10.86
CA HIS A 99 13.16 4.15 -11.74
C HIS A 99 13.51 3.76 -13.18
N LEU A 100 14.51 2.88 -13.35
CA LEU A 100 14.91 2.37 -14.65
C LEU A 100 13.78 1.54 -15.30
N GLN A 101 13.13 0.68 -14.52
CA GLN A 101 12.02 -0.15 -14.98
C GLN A 101 10.83 0.68 -15.48
N TYR A 102 10.39 1.69 -14.72
CA TYR A 102 9.25 2.52 -15.10
C TYR A 102 9.60 3.55 -16.17
N GLY A 103 10.84 4.04 -16.21
CA GLY A 103 11.33 4.89 -17.28
C GLY A 103 11.28 4.20 -18.65
N ALA A 104 11.64 2.91 -18.70
CA ALA A 104 11.58 2.12 -19.92
C ALA A 104 10.15 1.84 -20.43
N GLN A 105 9.13 1.92 -19.56
CA GLN A 105 7.72 1.72 -19.94
C GLN A 105 7.07 2.97 -20.55
N THR A 106 7.72 4.14 -20.43
CA THR A 106 7.19 5.43 -20.91
C THR A 106 7.84 5.85 -22.24
N ALA A 107 8.72 5.02 -22.80
CA ALA A 107 9.37 5.20 -24.10
C ALA A 107 8.72 4.29 -25.16
#